data_AF-A0A2V8PGD0-F1
#
_entry.id   AF-A0A2V8PGD0-F1
#
_cell.length_a   1.000
_cell.length_b   1.000
_cell.length_c   1.000
_cell.angle_alpha   90.00
_cell.angle_beta   90.00
_cell.angle_gamma   90.00
#
_symmetry.space_group_name_H-M   'P 1'
#
loop_
_entity.id
_entity.type
_entity.pdbx_description
1 polymer ?
#
loop_
_entity_poly.entity_id
_entity_poly.type
_entity_poly.pdbx_seq_one_letter_code
_entity_poly.pdbx_strand_id
1 'polypeptide(L)'
;ILEYGFWSRDERESFRGRAAELGARSELYYTEVSEGELLNRLARRNADLPEETFRIDEERLREWVRLFEAPDADELRPRDAAERS
;
A
#
# COMPACT_ATOMS: atom_id res chain seq x y z
N ILE A 1 6.01 -1.95 12.19
CA ILE A 1 5.72 -1.67 10.77
C ILE A 1 4.37 -2.30 10.48
N LEU A 2 3.43 -1.56 9.88
CA LEU A 2 2.13 -2.10 9.49
C LEU A 2 2.20 -2.49 8.02
N GLU A 3 2.17 -3.78 7.75
CA GLU A 3 2.07 -4.34 6.39
C GLU A 3 0.61 -4.70 6.13
N TYR A 4 -0.21 -3.67 5.96
CA TYR A 4 -1.62 -3.80 5.61
C TYR A 4 -1.81 -3.17 4.22
N GLY A 5 -2.71 -3.72 3.41
CA GLY A 5 -3.06 -3.09 2.14
C GLY A 5 -3.79 -1.79 2.46
N PHE A 6 -3.10 -0.65 2.39
CA PHE A 6 -3.74 0.66 2.49
C PHE A 6 -4.15 1.10 1.09
N TRP A 7 -5.38 0.79 0.69
CA TRP A 7 -5.85 0.94 -0.69
C TRP A 7 -6.29 2.36 -0.99
N SER A 8 -6.92 3.03 -0.02
CA SER A 8 -7.36 4.40 -0.18
C SER A 8 -6.53 5.38 0.63
N ARG A 9 -6.58 6.65 0.22
CA ARG A 9 -6.06 7.77 1.00
C ARG A 9 -6.72 7.86 2.37
N ASP A 10 -8.04 7.70 2.44
CA ASP A 10 -8.80 7.78 3.69
C ASP A 10 -8.35 6.75 4.72
N GLU A 11 -8.06 5.52 4.29
CA GLU A 11 -7.49 4.49 5.16
C GLU A 11 -6.14 4.95 5.71
N ARG A 12 -5.22 5.40 4.84
CA ARG A 12 -3.89 5.87 5.27
C ARG A 12 -3.98 7.03 6.25
N GLU A 13 -4.83 8.00 5.97
CA GLU A 13 -5.04 9.16 6.83
C GLU A 13 -5.67 8.78 8.17
N SER A 14 -6.59 7.81 8.20
CA SER A 14 -7.15 7.30 9.46
C SER A 14 -6.07 6.70 10.37
N PHE A 15 -5.15 5.90 9.82
CA PHE A 15 -4.05 5.34 10.60
C PHE A 15 -3.03 6.40 11.04
N ARG A 16 -2.75 7.40 10.20
CA ARG A 16 -1.91 8.55 10.59
C ARG A 16 -2.54 9.35 11.73
N GLY A 17 -3.86 9.58 11.68
CA GLY A 17 -4.60 10.24 12.76
C GLY A 17 -4.47 9.50 14.08
N ARG A 18 -4.67 8.17 14.08
CA ARG A 18 -4.47 7.33 15.27
C ARG A 18 -3.03 7.37 15.80
N ALA A 19 -2.04 7.36 14.90
CA ALA A 19 -0.64 7.51 15.32
C ALA A 19 -0.41 8.87 16.01
N ALA A 20 -0.98 9.94 15.47
CA ALA A 20 -0.89 11.27 16.06
C ALA A 20 -1.58 11.36 17.44
N GLU A 21 -2.77 10.78 17.60
CA GLU A 21 -3.48 10.70 18.90
C GLU A 21 -2.65 9.97 19.97
N LEU A 22 -1.83 9.00 19.57
CA LEU A 22 -0.90 8.28 20.44
C LEU A 22 0.44 9.01 20.65
N GLY A 23 0.64 10.18 20.03
CA GLY A 23 1.91 10.91 20.06
C GLY A 23 3.04 10.16 19.36
N ALA A 24 2.74 9.43 18.29
CA ALA A 24 3.71 8.69 17.49
C ALA A 24 3.96 9.35 16.13
N ARG A 25 5.22 9.33 15.67
CA ARG A 25 5.60 9.69 14.30
C ARG A 25 5.02 8.67 13.32
N SER A 26 4.56 9.13 12.16
CA SER A 26 4.09 8.29 11.07
C SER A 26 4.84 8.58 9.76
N GLU A 27 5.10 7.52 9.00
CA GLU A 27 5.82 7.57 7.72
C GLU A 27 5.25 6.50 6.80
N LEU A 28 5.09 6.81 5.51
CA LEU A 28 4.56 5.89 4.51
C LEU A 28 5.65 5.56 3.51
N TYR A 29 5.90 4.26 3.36
CA TYR A 29 6.80 3.71 2.36
C TYR A 29 5.97 3.16 1.21
N TYR A 30 6.07 3.78 0.04
CA TYR A 30 5.41 3.34 -1.19
C TYR A 30 6.46 2.94 -2.22
N THR A 31 6.29 1.77 -2.83
CA THR A 31 7.12 1.33 -3.95
C THR A 31 6.30 1.45 -5.22
N GLU A 32 6.60 2.48 -6.02
CA GLU A 32 5.98 2.64 -7.32
C GLU A 32 6.44 1.52 -8.27
N VAL A 33 5.46 0.83 -8.87
CA VAL A 33 5.70 -0.24 -9.84
C VAL A 33 4.66 -0.11 -10.95
N SER A 34 5.11 -0.19 -12.20
CA SER A 34 4.20 -0.09 -13.35
C SER A 34 3.25 -1.29 -13.41
N GLU A 35 2.05 -1.10 -13.98
CA GLU A 35 1.09 -2.19 -14.20
C GLU A 35 1.74 -3.34 -15.00
N GLY A 36 2.54 -3.03 -16.02
CA GLY A 36 3.24 -4.04 -16.82
C GLY A 36 4.20 -4.90 -16.01
N GLU A 37 4.92 -4.30 -15.06
CA GLU A 37 5.82 -5.04 -14.17
C GLU A 37 5.03 -5.87 -13.14
N LEU A 38 3.90 -5.36 -12.62
CA LEU A 38 3.01 -6.14 -11.76
C LEU A 38 2.47 -7.37 -12.48
N LEU A 39 2.04 -7.21 -13.74
CA LEU A 39 1.58 -8.31 -14.60
C LEU A 39 2.67 -9.34 -14.87
N ASN A 40 3.90 -8.88 -15.15
CA ASN A 40 5.05 -9.78 -15.35
C ASN A 40 5.33 -10.63 -14.10
N ARG A 41 5.39 -9.99 -12.94
CA ARG A 41 5.59 -10.68 -11.65
C ARG A 41 4.47 -11.66 -11.34
N LEU A 42 3.23 -11.26 -11.60
CA LEU A 42 2.07 -12.13 -11.41
C LEU A 42 2.14 -13.36 -12.31
N ALA A 43 2.47 -13.19 -13.58
CA ALA A 43 2.60 -14.31 -14.52
C ALA A 43 3.66 -15.33 -14.05
N ARG A 44 4.82 -14.85 -13.59
CA ARG A 44 5.87 -15.69 -13.00
C ARG A 44 5.39 -16.42 -11.75
N ARG A 45 4.79 -15.69 -10.80
CA ARG A 45 4.26 -16.28 -9.55
C ARG A 45 3.20 -17.33 -9.83
N ASN A 46 2.31 -17.09 -10.80
CA ASN A 46 1.28 -18.05 -11.19
C ASN A 46 1.84 -19.29 -11.90
N ALA A 47 2.99 -19.19 -12.56
CA ALA A 47 3.68 -20.31 -13.19
C ALA A 47 4.39 -21.17 -12.15
N ASP A 48 5.04 -20.54 -11.17
CA ASP A 48 5.75 -21.23 -10.08
C ASP A 48 4.77 -21.79 -9.03
N LEU A 49 3.61 -21.14 -8.88
CA LEU A 49 2.55 -21.40 -7.90
C LEU A 49 3.08 -21.97 -6.55
N PRO A 50 3.87 -21.19 -5.79
CA PRO A 50 4.42 -21.65 -4.52
C PRO A 50 3.34 -22.11 -3.53
N GLU A 51 3.73 -22.95 -2.56
CA GLU A 51 2.84 -23.35 -1.47
C GLU A 51 2.23 -22.11 -0.79
N GLU A 52 0.97 -22.26 -0.34
CA GLU A 52 0.17 -21.17 0.26
C GLU A 52 -0.18 -19.99 -0.68
N THR A 53 0.07 -20.13 -1.98
CA THR A 53 -0.40 -19.16 -2.98
C THR A 53 -1.57 -19.69 -3.80
N PHE A 54 -2.39 -18.77 -4.31
CA PHE A 54 -3.44 -19.07 -5.27
C PHE A 54 -3.19 -18.32 -6.58
N ARG A 55 -3.70 -18.91 -7.67
CA ARG A 55 -3.67 -18.27 -8.98
C ARG A 55 -4.54 -17.02 -8.97
N ILE A 56 -4.00 -15.92 -9.47
CA ILE A 56 -4.75 -14.67 -9.67
C ILE A 56 -4.77 -14.37 -11.16
N ASP A 57 -5.94 -14.10 -11.71
CA ASP A 57 -6.09 -13.76 -13.12
C ASP A 57 -5.65 -12.31 -13.39
N GLU A 58 -5.13 -12.08 -14.60
CA GLU A 58 -4.67 -10.77 -15.05
C GLU A 58 -5.78 -9.70 -14.98
N GLU A 59 -7.01 -10.06 -15.36
CA GLU A 59 -8.17 -9.14 -15.30
C GLU A 59 -8.42 -8.65 -13.87
N ARG A 60 -8.31 -9.55 -12.90
CA ARG A 60 -8.50 -9.24 -11.48
C ARG A 60 -7.41 -8.30 -10.96
N LEU A 61 -6.16 -8.50 -11.36
CA LEU A 61 -5.10 -7.56 -11.03
C LEU A 61 -5.37 -6.16 -11.63
N ARG A 62 -5.86 -6.09 -12.87
CA ARG A 62 -6.24 -4.81 -13.49
C ARG A 62 -7.40 -4.12 -12.78
N GLU A 63 -8.38 -4.87 -12.31
CA GLU A 63 -9.46 -4.33 -11.47
C GLU A 63 -8.90 -3.71 -10.20
N TRP A 64 -7.98 -4.41 -9.53
CA TRP A 64 -7.33 -3.91 -8.32
C TRP A 64 -6.48 -2.67 -8.55
N VAL A 65 -5.70 -2.62 -9.63
CA VAL A 65 -4.92 -1.44 -10.00
C VAL A 65 -5.82 -0.21 -10.19
N ARG A 66 -7.03 -0.38 -10.75
CA ARG A 66 -8.00 0.72 -10.91
C ARG A 66 -8.63 1.20 -9.59
N LEU A 67 -8.70 0.33 -8.58
CA LEU A 67 -9.27 0.65 -7.27
C LEU A 67 -8.25 1.26 -6.31
N PHE A 68 -6.95 1.02 -6.55
CA PHE A 68 -5.88 1.51 -5.70
C PHE A 68 -5.64 3.01 -5.90
N GLU A 69 -5.63 3.77 -4.80
CA GLU A 69 -5.28 5.18 -4.78
C GLU A 69 -3.81 5.33 -4.39
N ALA A 70 -2.93 5.55 -5.37
CA ALA A 70 -1.53 5.79 -5.10
C ALA A 70 -1.34 7.03 -4.19
N PRO A 71 -0.45 6.96 -3.19
CA PRO A 71 -0.21 8.09 -2.32
C PRO A 71 0.43 9.25 -3.09
N ASP A 72 -0.01 10.46 -2.78
CA ASP A 72 0.60 11.66 -3.35
C ASP A 72 1.90 12.06 -2.62
N ALA A 73 2.61 13.05 -3.17
CA ALA A 73 3.86 13.53 -2.60
C ALA A 73 3.70 14.11 -1.18
N ASP A 74 2.53 14.66 -0.86
CA ASP A 74 2.26 15.21 0.47
C ASP A 74 2.08 14.10 1.50
N GLU A 75 1.42 13.00 1.11
CA GLU A 75 1.31 11.78 1.90
C GLU A 75 2.69 11.17 2.16
N LEU A 76 3.60 11.14 1.20
CA LEU A 76 4.92 10.53 1.40
C LEU A 76 5.83 11.27 2.39
N ARG A 77 5.48 12.50 2.80
CA ARG A 77 6.22 13.20 3.84
C ARG A 77 5.95 12.57 5.22
N PRO A 78 6.99 12.36 6.04
CA PRO A 78 6.82 11.97 7.43
C PRO A 78 6.03 13.02 8.21
N ARG A 79 5.24 12.58 9.19
CA ARG A 79 4.57 13.45 10.15
C ARG A 79 5.06 13.13 11.54
N ASP A 80 5.60 14.13 12.22
CA ASP A 80 6.06 13.99 13.60
C ASP A 80 4.88 13.90 14.56
N ALA A 81 5.17 13.36 15.74
CA ALA A 81 4.22 13.40 16.84
C ALA A 81 3.92 14.86 17.21
N ALA A 82 2.65 15.18 17.48
CA ALA A 82 2.33 16.48 18.06
C ALA A 82 3.10 16.65 19.37
N GLU A 83 3.80 17.79 19.53
CA GLU A 83 4.43 18.14 20.79
C GLU A 83 3.33 18.19 21.86
N ARG A 84 3.42 17.32 22.87
CA ARG A 84 2.53 17.38 24.02
C ARG A 84 2.90 18.63 24.83
N SER A 85 2.12 19.70 24.67
CA SER A 85 2.11 20.84 25.60
C SER A 85 1.54 20.45 26.95
#